data_AF-A0A4R4UTV9-F1
#
_entry.id   AF-A0A4R4UTV9-F1
#
_cell.length_a   1.000
_cell.length_b   1.000
_cell.length_c   1.000
_cell.angle_alpha   90.00
_cell.angle_beta   90.00
_cell.angle_gamma   90.00
#
_symmetry.space_group_name_H-M   'P 1'
#
loop_
_entity.id
_entity.type
_entity.pdbx_description
1 polymer ?
#
loop_
_entity_poly.entity_id
_entity_poly.type
_entity_poly.pdbx_seq_one_letter_code
_entity_poly.pdbx_strand_id
1 'polypeptide(L)'
;MVRELPPGQHVAELERFGLPEFARRFGVVPEHPVLTVQGAVRYPAQFDLAKLIDGLQWQDKRADLHCVTTWSALDLRWSGVRFSELAARIAEAVQPHPRAKWLMVTGLDGFRSCSSLEDVLADGVLAATRLNGEGLAPEHGAPLRLVSADQYGYKNVKQLVALEYRLTYEPGSAGYEEHPRGRVAREERSRFLPGPIWRRIWAAALPIARRPYRTAQR
;
A
#
# COMPACT_ATOMS: atom_id res chain seq x y z
N MET A 1 -14.71 26.01 -0.33
CA MET A 1 -13.65 25.78 -1.34
C MET A 1 -13.86 24.39 -1.92
N VAL A 2 -14.00 24.26 -3.24
CA VAL A 2 -14.11 22.94 -3.90
C VAL A 2 -12.73 22.31 -3.82
N ARG A 3 -12.62 21.15 -3.16
CA ARG A 3 -11.36 20.40 -3.08
C ARG A 3 -11.02 19.89 -4.48
N GLU A 4 -9.87 20.30 -5.01
CA GLU A 4 -9.41 19.84 -6.32
C GLU A 4 -8.96 18.37 -6.21
N LEU A 5 -9.56 17.51 -7.03
CA LEU A 5 -9.21 16.10 -7.10
C LEU A 5 -8.04 15.88 -8.07
N PRO A 6 -7.23 14.83 -7.85
CA PRO A 6 -6.27 14.45 -8.86
C PRO A 6 -6.93 14.18 -10.21
N PRO A 7 -6.22 14.41 -11.33
CA PRO A 7 -6.80 14.30 -12.66
C PRO A 7 -7.51 12.96 -12.92
N GLY A 8 -8.78 13.05 -13.31
CA GLY A 8 -9.58 11.88 -13.65
C GLY A 8 -9.99 11.03 -12.45
N GLN A 9 -10.05 11.62 -11.27
CA GLN A 9 -10.67 11.00 -10.10
C GLN A 9 -12.10 11.53 -9.90
N HIS A 10 -12.99 10.65 -9.43
CA HIS A 10 -14.28 11.02 -8.84
C HIS A 10 -14.33 10.57 -7.39
N VAL A 11 -15.14 11.24 -6.57
CA VAL A 11 -15.32 10.86 -5.15
C VAL A 11 -16.13 9.57 -5.06
N ALA A 12 -15.71 8.67 -4.17
CA ALA A 12 -16.45 7.47 -3.79
C ALA A 12 -16.13 7.08 -2.34
N GLU A 13 -16.97 6.24 -1.77
CA GLU A 13 -16.71 5.64 -0.45
C GLU A 13 -15.47 4.73 -0.46
N LEU A 14 -14.82 4.61 0.70
CA LEU A 14 -13.70 3.68 0.85
C LEU A 14 -14.22 2.24 0.84
N GLU A 15 -13.96 1.53 -0.25
CA GLU A 15 -14.30 0.12 -0.38
C GLU A 15 -13.05 -0.76 -0.52
N ARG A 16 -13.15 -2.02 -0.08
CA ARG A 16 -12.14 -3.03 -0.41
C ARG A 16 -12.16 -3.29 -1.91
N PHE A 17 -11.08 -2.93 -2.58
CA PHE A 17 -10.93 -3.09 -4.03
C PHE A 17 -9.46 -3.34 -4.40
N GLY A 18 -9.24 -3.96 -5.56
CA GLY A 18 -7.93 -4.35 -6.07
C GLY A 18 -8.07 -5.21 -7.31
N LEU A 19 -7.05 -6.01 -7.58
CA LEU A 19 -7.06 -6.97 -8.69
C LEU A 19 -8.12 -8.07 -8.45
N PRO A 20 -8.93 -8.43 -9.47
CA PRO A 20 -10.02 -9.41 -9.36
C PRO A 20 -9.67 -10.73 -8.67
N GLU A 21 -8.47 -11.27 -8.89
CA GLU A 21 -8.03 -12.55 -8.32
C GLU A 21 -7.79 -12.52 -6.80
N PHE A 22 -7.74 -11.32 -6.21
CA PHE A 22 -7.64 -11.12 -4.75
C PHE A 22 -9.01 -10.88 -4.11
N ALA A 23 -10.10 -10.78 -4.88
CA ALA A 23 -11.41 -10.41 -4.36
C ALA A 23 -11.95 -11.36 -3.29
N ARG A 24 -11.63 -12.65 -3.36
CA ARG A 24 -12.05 -13.67 -2.38
C ARG A 24 -10.96 -14.11 -1.41
N ARG A 25 -9.80 -13.46 -1.45
CA ARG A 25 -8.69 -13.76 -0.53
C ARG A 25 -8.87 -12.96 0.74
N PHE A 26 -9.36 -13.62 1.77
CA PHE A 26 -9.45 -13.09 3.13
C PHE A 26 -8.35 -13.76 3.94
N GLY A 27 -7.32 -13.00 4.29
CA GLY A 27 -6.30 -13.49 5.22
C GLY A 27 -6.88 -13.51 6.63
N VAL A 28 -6.72 -14.63 7.34
CA VAL A 28 -6.98 -14.69 8.78
C VAL A 28 -5.79 -14.04 9.47
N VAL A 29 -6.01 -12.90 10.11
CA VAL A 29 -4.95 -12.21 10.86
C VAL A 29 -4.54 -13.11 12.04
N PRO A 30 -3.26 -13.51 12.13
CA PRO A 30 -2.79 -14.30 13.27
C PRO A 30 -2.94 -13.51 14.58
N GLU A 31 -3.12 -14.22 15.69
CA GLU A 31 -3.14 -13.60 17.03
C GLU A 31 -1.84 -12.85 17.34
N HIS A 32 -0.70 -13.40 16.89
CA HIS A 32 0.62 -12.78 16.97
C HIS A 32 1.17 -12.55 15.56
N PRO A 33 0.83 -11.42 14.92
CA PRO A 33 1.27 -11.13 13.56
C PRO A 33 2.77 -10.85 13.52
N VAL A 34 3.43 -11.41 12.50
CA VAL A 34 4.88 -11.30 12.28
C VAL A 34 5.16 -10.60 10.96
N LEU A 35 6.13 -9.69 10.96
CA LEU A 35 6.68 -9.06 9.77
C LEU A 35 8.01 -9.74 9.39
N THR A 36 8.05 -10.35 8.21
CA THR A 36 9.27 -10.97 7.66
C THR A 36 10.07 -9.95 6.84
N VAL A 37 11.38 -9.87 7.05
CA VAL A 37 12.26 -8.96 6.31
C VAL A 37 13.39 -9.75 5.65
N GLN A 38 13.51 -9.62 4.33
CA GLN A 38 14.41 -10.44 3.51
C GLN A 38 14.93 -9.69 2.26
N GLY A 39 15.55 -10.43 1.34
CA GLY A 39 16.08 -9.92 0.08
C GLY A 39 17.53 -9.43 0.22
N ALA A 40 17.82 -8.26 -0.31
CA ALA A 40 19.13 -7.60 -0.26
C ALA A 40 19.42 -7.00 1.14
N VAL A 41 19.50 -7.88 2.14
CA VAL A 41 19.83 -7.56 3.54
C VAL A 41 20.92 -8.52 4.01
N ARG A 42 21.72 -8.12 5.00
CA ARG A 42 22.78 -8.99 5.55
C ARG A 42 22.22 -10.05 6.49
N TYR A 43 21.21 -9.70 7.29
CA TYR A 43 20.61 -10.55 8.30
C TYR A 43 19.09 -10.60 8.12
N PRO A 44 18.55 -11.50 7.27
CA PRO A 44 17.11 -11.70 7.18
C PRO A 44 16.52 -12.05 8.55
N ALA A 45 15.36 -11.49 8.88
CA ALA A 45 14.77 -11.60 10.20
C ALA A 45 13.25 -11.58 10.18
N GLN A 46 12.66 -12.00 11.30
CA GLN A 46 11.23 -11.91 11.57
C GLN A 46 11.02 -11.08 12.82
N PHE A 47 10.01 -10.21 12.79
CA PHE A 47 9.69 -9.31 13.89
C PHE A 47 8.25 -9.54 14.33
N ASP A 48 8.05 -9.73 15.64
CA ASP A 48 6.72 -9.58 16.23
C ASP A 48 6.25 -8.13 16.00
N LEU A 49 5.09 -7.98 15.37
CA LEU A 49 4.61 -6.68 14.93
C LEU A 49 4.33 -5.72 16.10
N ALA A 50 3.79 -6.23 17.20
CA ALA A 50 3.48 -5.41 18.36
C ALA A 50 4.75 -4.85 19.00
N LYS A 51 5.76 -5.72 19.22
CA LYS A 51 7.08 -5.30 19.72
C LYS A 51 7.80 -4.35 18.78
N LEU A 52 7.67 -4.56 17.47
CA LEU A 52 8.34 -3.72 16.48
C LEU A 52 7.82 -2.28 16.50
N ILE A 53 6.51 -2.09 16.71
CA ILE A 53 5.85 -0.78 16.75
C ILE A 53 5.94 -0.13 18.14
N ASP A 54 6.16 -0.92 19.20
CA ASP A 54 6.19 -0.43 20.57
C ASP A 54 7.20 0.71 20.79
N GLY A 55 6.79 1.73 21.53
CA GLY A 55 7.60 2.93 21.81
C GLY A 55 7.88 3.87 20.62
N LEU A 56 7.41 3.57 19.40
CA LEU A 56 7.47 4.52 18.29
C LEU A 56 6.42 5.64 18.46
N GLN A 57 6.71 6.81 17.88
CA GLN A 57 5.80 7.96 17.98
C GLN A 57 4.59 7.77 17.08
N TRP A 58 3.40 7.84 17.69
CA TRP A 58 2.14 7.77 16.96
C TRP A 58 1.86 9.06 16.19
N GLN A 59 1.27 8.89 15.02
CA GLN A 59 0.87 9.96 14.12
C GLN A 59 -0.60 9.78 13.76
N ASP A 60 -1.35 10.87 13.82
CA ASP A 60 -2.69 11.00 13.24
C ASP A 60 -2.59 11.84 11.97
N LYS A 61 -3.05 11.30 10.84
CA LYS A 61 -2.99 12.00 9.56
C LYS A 61 -4.30 11.87 8.80
N ARG A 62 -4.84 13.01 8.37
CA ARG A 62 -5.87 13.06 7.32
C ARG A 62 -5.19 12.87 5.96
N ALA A 63 -5.56 11.83 5.25
CA ALA A 63 -4.99 11.50 3.95
C ALA A 63 -6.01 10.78 3.07
N ASP A 64 -6.09 11.17 1.81
CA ASP A 64 -6.99 10.54 0.85
C ASP A 64 -6.39 9.22 0.34
N LEU A 65 -7.25 8.36 -0.18
CA LEU A 65 -6.86 7.20 -0.96
C LEU A 65 -7.32 7.40 -2.41
N HIS A 66 -6.37 7.39 -3.34
CA HIS A 66 -6.64 7.54 -4.75
C HIS A 66 -6.47 6.21 -5.48
N CYS A 67 -7.54 5.67 -6.06
CA CYS A 67 -7.44 4.44 -6.83
C CYS A 67 -6.94 4.72 -8.25
N VAL A 68 -6.08 3.83 -8.77
CA VAL A 68 -5.62 3.90 -10.15
C VAL A 68 -6.77 3.73 -11.15
N THR A 69 -7.90 3.16 -10.70
CA THR A 69 -9.12 2.97 -11.49
C THR A 69 -10.14 4.11 -11.37
N THR A 70 -9.66 5.33 -11.15
CA THR A 70 -10.41 6.60 -11.33
C THR A 70 -11.37 7.02 -10.22
N TRP A 71 -11.35 6.41 -9.04
CA TRP A 71 -12.10 6.87 -7.87
C TRP A 71 -11.18 7.24 -6.69
N SER A 72 -11.65 8.10 -5.77
CA SER A 72 -10.93 8.52 -4.58
C SER A 72 -11.83 8.55 -3.35
N ALA A 73 -11.34 7.99 -2.24
CA ALA A 73 -11.93 8.13 -0.92
C ALA A 73 -11.21 9.27 -0.18
N LEU A 74 -11.97 10.24 0.30
CA LEU A 74 -11.44 11.49 0.83
C LEU A 74 -11.51 11.53 2.36
N ASP A 75 -10.66 12.37 2.95
CA ASP A 75 -10.73 12.78 4.35
C ASP A 75 -10.67 11.61 5.36
N LEU A 76 -9.93 10.57 4.99
CA LEU A 76 -9.71 9.42 5.86
C LEU A 76 -8.69 9.78 6.95
N ARG A 77 -9.04 9.51 8.22
CA ARG A 77 -8.11 9.71 9.35
C ARG A 77 -7.37 8.42 9.62
N TRP A 78 -6.11 8.35 9.23
CA TRP A 78 -5.23 7.23 9.50
C TRP A 78 -4.43 7.48 10.77
N SER A 79 -4.29 6.45 11.60
CA SER A 79 -3.38 6.50 12.75
C SER A 79 -2.42 5.32 12.74
N GLY A 80 -1.16 5.60 13.08
CA GLY A 80 -0.09 4.62 13.10
C GLY A 80 1.25 5.27 13.36
N VAL A 81 2.33 4.68 12.87
CA VAL A 81 3.69 5.21 12.99
C VAL A 81 4.23 5.61 11.63
N ARG A 82 5.22 6.50 11.59
CA ARG A 82 5.90 6.82 10.33
C ARG A 82 6.59 5.57 9.80
N PHE A 83 6.38 5.27 8.52
CA PHE A 83 7.02 4.10 7.92
C PHE A 83 8.55 4.23 7.90
N SER A 84 9.07 5.46 7.76
CA SER A 84 10.51 5.73 7.84
C SER A 84 11.13 5.38 9.19
N GLU A 85 10.46 5.69 10.31
CA GLU A 85 10.91 5.33 11.66
C GLU A 85 10.87 3.82 11.89
N LEU A 86 9.79 3.16 11.44
CA LEU A 86 9.67 1.70 11.46
C LEU A 86 10.78 1.03 10.64
N ALA A 87 11.03 1.52 9.43
CA ALA A 87 12.05 1.00 8.53
C ALA A 87 13.47 1.24 9.07
N ALA A 88 13.73 2.36 9.72
CA ALA A 88 15.01 2.63 10.38
C ALA A 88 15.29 1.61 11.49
N ARG A 89 14.31 1.34 12.36
CA ARG A 89 14.41 0.31 13.39
C ARG A 89 14.65 -1.09 12.80
N ILE A 90 13.97 -1.44 11.72
CA ILE A 90 14.22 -2.70 10.99
C ILE A 90 15.65 -2.73 10.45
N ALA A 91 16.12 -1.62 9.87
CA ALA A 91 17.42 -1.53 9.23
C ALA A 91 18.60 -1.74 10.20
N GLU A 92 18.45 -1.34 11.47
CA GLU A 92 19.45 -1.61 12.53
C GLU A 92 19.71 -3.12 12.70
N ALA A 93 18.65 -3.93 12.63
CA ALA A 93 18.74 -5.38 12.80
C ALA A 93 19.19 -6.10 11.52
N VAL A 94 18.60 -5.75 10.36
CA VAL A 94 18.80 -6.55 9.14
C VAL A 94 19.98 -6.08 8.27
N GLN A 95 20.46 -4.85 8.49
CA GLN A 95 21.51 -4.18 7.70
C GLN A 95 21.25 -4.29 6.18
N PRO A 96 20.29 -3.53 5.63
CA PRO A 96 20.01 -3.51 4.20
C PRO A 96 21.24 -3.19 3.37
N HIS A 97 21.35 -3.81 2.19
CA HIS A 97 22.45 -3.57 1.28
C HIS A 97 22.47 -2.07 0.87
N PRO A 98 23.62 -1.38 0.88
CA PRO A 98 23.70 0.07 0.58
C PRO A 98 23.19 0.47 -0.81
N ARG A 99 23.21 -0.48 -1.76
CA ARG A 99 22.67 -0.29 -3.13
C ARG A 99 21.20 -0.69 -3.28
N ALA A 100 20.52 -1.13 -2.21
CA ALA A 100 19.08 -1.38 -2.27
C ALA A 100 18.37 -0.05 -2.56
N LYS A 101 17.46 -0.06 -3.53
CA LYS A 101 16.70 1.12 -3.97
C LYS A 101 15.20 0.88 -4.01
N TRP A 102 14.79 -0.37 -3.79
CA TRP A 102 13.43 -0.83 -3.96
C TRP A 102 13.01 -1.68 -2.77
N LEU A 103 11.73 -1.60 -2.44
CA LEU A 103 11.11 -2.38 -1.40
C LEU A 103 9.88 -3.07 -1.99
N MET A 104 9.95 -4.39 -2.08
CA MET A 104 8.78 -5.20 -2.39
C MET A 104 8.01 -5.45 -1.09
N VAL A 105 6.76 -5.00 -1.06
CA VAL A 105 5.88 -5.11 0.10
C VAL A 105 4.83 -6.16 -0.20
N THR A 106 4.67 -7.12 0.71
CA THR A 106 3.73 -8.24 0.56
C THR A 106 2.65 -8.18 1.63
N GLY A 107 1.39 -8.28 1.19
CA GLY A 107 0.21 -8.42 2.02
C GLY A 107 -0.11 -9.89 2.34
N LEU A 108 -0.89 -10.12 3.39
CA LEU A 108 -1.30 -11.45 3.85
C LEU A 108 -2.09 -12.25 2.79
N ASP A 109 -2.83 -11.57 1.91
CA ASP A 109 -3.55 -12.17 0.77
C ASP A 109 -2.62 -12.57 -0.40
N GLY A 110 -1.32 -12.36 -0.24
CA GLY A 110 -0.27 -12.59 -1.22
C GLY A 110 -0.13 -11.45 -2.24
N PHE A 111 -0.86 -10.34 -2.09
CA PHE A 111 -0.70 -9.19 -2.98
C PHE A 111 0.66 -8.55 -2.74
N ARG A 112 1.36 -8.23 -3.82
CA ARG A 112 2.70 -7.65 -3.80
C ARG A 112 2.74 -6.36 -4.59
N SER A 113 3.45 -5.36 -4.08
CA SER A 113 3.78 -4.15 -4.84
C SER A 113 5.19 -3.68 -4.53
N CYS A 114 5.90 -3.21 -5.55
CA CYS A 114 7.27 -2.75 -5.44
C CYS A 114 7.34 -1.23 -5.51
N SER A 115 7.80 -0.59 -4.44
CA SER A 115 8.00 0.86 -4.38
C SER A 115 9.48 1.20 -4.31
N SER A 116 9.85 2.38 -4.80
CA SER A 116 11.18 2.91 -4.52
C SER A 116 11.32 3.17 -3.02
N LEU A 117 12.53 2.98 -2.48
CA LEU A 117 12.82 3.31 -1.08
C LEU A 117 12.59 4.80 -0.81
N GLU A 118 12.89 5.66 -1.77
CA GLU A 118 12.65 7.11 -1.70
C GLU A 118 11.16 7.42 -1.47
N ASP A 119 10.24 6.80 -2.24
CA ASP A 119 8.81 7.08 -2.06
C ASP A 119 8.24 6.47 -0.79
N VAL A 120 8.65 5.25 -0.44
CA VAL A 120 8.08 4.54 0.73
C VAL A 120 8.59 5.11 2.06
N LEU A 121 9.78 5.71 2.07
CA LEU A 121 10.37 6.37 3.25
C LEU A 121 10.05 7.87 3.32
N ALA A 122 9.25 8.41 2.41
CA ALA A 122 8.85 9.81 2.45
C ALA A 122 8.06 10.12 3.75
N ASP A 123 8.21 11.35 4.27
CA ASP A 123 7.64 11.79 5.56
C ASP A 123 6.13 11.58 5.67
N GLY A 124 5.43 11.56 4.53
CA GLY A 124 4.00 11.39 4.46
C GLY A 124 3.49 9.96 4.58
N VAL A 125 4.38 8.96 4.61
CA VAL A 125 4.01 7.54 4.57
C VAL A 125 3.88 6.96 5.98
N LEU A 126 2.75 6.29 6.22
CA LEU A 126 2.46 5.65 7.50
C LEU A 126 2.41 4.12 7.36
N ALA A 127 2.85 3.47 8.44
CA ALA A 127 2.45 2.11 8.78
C ALA A 127 1.21 2.25 9.71
N ALA A 128 0.02 2.19 9.12
CA ALA A 128 -1.24 2.49 9.81
C ALA A 128 -1.88 1.23 10.41
N THR A 129 -2.44 1.38 11.60
CA THR A 129 -3.15 0.32 12.36
C THR A 129 -4.59 0.71 12.71
N ARG A 130 -4.95 1.99 12.51
CA ARG A 130 -6.28 2.54 12.75
C ARG A 130 -6.78 3.37 11.57
N LEU A 131 -8.10 3.41 11.42
CA LEU A 131 -8.82 4.23 10.47
C LEU A 131 -10.04 4.83 11.17
N ASN A 132 -10.20 6.15 11.05
CA ASN A 132 -11.33 6.91 11.61
C ASN A 132 -11.52 6.71 13.12
N GLY A 133 -10.42 6.56 13.87
CA GLY A 133 -10.43 6.36 15.32
C GLY A 133 -10.56 4.91 15.78
N GLU A 134 -10.94 4.01 14.87
CA GLU A 134 -11.12 2.58 15.15
C GLU A 134 -9.94 1.75 14.68
N GLY A 135 -9.77 0.54 15.24
CA GLY A 135 -8.82 -0.44 14.69
C GLY A 135 -9.17 -0.77 13.24
N LEU A 136 -8.16 -1.04 12.40
CA LEU A 136 -8.42 -1.43 11.02
C LEU A 136 -9.31 -2.69 10.98
N ALA A 137 -10.36 -2.64 10.18
CA ALA A 137 -11.07 -3.85 9.79
C ALA A 137 -10.16 -4.72 8.88
N PRO A 138 -10.33 -6.05 8.86
CA PRO A 138 -9.57 -6.94 7.97
C PRO A 138 -9.61 -6.49 6.50
N GLU A 139 -10.75 -5.98 6.03
CA GLU A 139 -10.97 -5.54 4.65
C GLU A 139 -10.12 -4.32 4.28
N HIS A 140 -9.82 -3.48 5.30
CA HIS A 140 -9.02 -2.28 5.19
C HIS A 140 -7.56 -2.48 5.58
N GLY A 141 -7.16 -3.70 5.96
CA GLY A 141 -5.77 -4.09 6.05
C GLY A 141 -5.22 -4.30 7.46
N ALA A 142 -6.06 -4.67 8.43
CA ALA A 142 -5.56 -5.11 9.73
C ALA A 142 -4.54 -6.26 9.60
N PRO A 143 -3.53 -6.32 10.48
CA PRO A 143 -3.29 -5.42 11.62
C PRO A 143 -2.49 -4.17 11.25
N LEU A 144 -1.81 -4.17 10.10
CA LEU A 144 -0.97 -3.08 9.61
C LEU A 144 -1.13 -2.94 8.11
N ARG A 145 -1.27 -1.70 7.63
CA ARG A 145 -1.19 -1.38 6.20
C ARG A 145 -0.22 -0.24 5.93
N LEU A 146 0.25 -0.17 4.69
CA LEU A 146 0.94 1.02 4.20
C LEU A 146 -0.09 2.09 3.77
N VAL A 147 0.20 3.35 4.09
CA VAL A 147 -0.60 4.52 3.66
C VAL A 147 0.33 5.59 3.08
N SER A 148 0.12 5.94 1.82
CA SER A 148 0.82 6.96 1.05
C SER A 148 -0.21 7.67 0.15
N ALA A 149 -0.56 8.91 0.49
CA ALA A 149 -1.52 9.72 -0.28
C ALA A 149 -0.96 10.14 -1.65
N ASP A 150 0.37 10.25 -1.75
CA ASP A 150 1.03 10.68 -2.98
C ASP A 150 1.08 9.54 -4.02
N GLN A 151 0.76 8.30 -3.63
CA GLN A 151 0.76 7.14 -4.50
C GLN A 151 -0.63 6.51 -4.67
N TYR A 152 -0.89 5.93 -5.83
CA TYR A 152 -2.13 5.20 -6.08
C TYR A 152 -2.30 4.01 -5.12
N GLY A 153 -3.56 3.65 -4.84
CA GLY A 153 -3.93 2.69 -3.80
C GLY A 153 -3.31 1.30 -3.93
N TYR A 154 -2.88 0.86 -5.12
CA TYR A 154 -2.18 -0.42 -5.26
C TYR A 154 -0.78 -0.42 -4.61
N LYS A 155 -0.15 0.75 -4.43
CA LYS A 155 1.08 0.89 -3.64
C LYS A 155 0.82 0.80 -2.13
N ASN A 156 -0.42 1.04 -1.70
CA ASN A 156 -0.84 1.08 -0.30
C ASN A 156 -1.21 -0.33 0.20
N VAL A 157 -0.22 -1.24 0.22
CA VAL A 157 -0.42 -2.66 0.52
C VAL A 157 -1.09 -2.85 1.89
N LYS A 158 -2.09 -3.73 1.92
CA LYS A 158 -2.89 -4.08 3.11
C LYS A 158 -2.29 -5.32 3.79
N GLN A 159 -2.51 -5.44 5.11
CA GLN A 159 -2.10 -6.61 5.89
C GLN A 159 -0.61 -6.94 5.69
N LEU A 160 0.28 -5.99 5.94
CA LEU A 160 1.73 -6.14 5.71
C LEU A 160 2.28 -7.36 6.47
N VAL A 161 2.87 -8.30 5.73
CA VAL A 161 3.51 -9.51 6.30
C VAL A 161 4.95 -9.68 5.88
N ALA A 162 5.38 -9.06 4.77
CA ALA A 162 6.79 -9.09 4.39
C ALA A 162 7.28 -7.82 3.70
N LEU A 163 8.55 -7.50 3.97
CA LEU A 163 9.36 -6.49 3.30
C LEU A 163 10.58 -7.16 2.67
N GLU A 164 10.77 -6.96 1.38
CA GLU A 164 11.91 -7.50 0.66
C GLU A 164 12.70 -6.38 0.00
N TYR A 165 13.91 -6.12 0.50
CA TYR A 165 14.82 -5.12 -0.06
C TYR A 165 15.37 -5.62 -1.39
N ARG A 166 15.40 -4.75 -2.40
CA ARG A 166 15.84 -5.11 -3.76
C ARG A 166 16.77 -4.06 -4.36
N LEU A 167 17.73 -4.53 -5.16
CA LEU A 167 18.68 -3.70 -5.90
C LEU A 167 18.05 -3.14 -7.19
N THR A 168 17.15 -3.90 -7.81
CA THR A 168 16.48 -3.59 -9.06
C THR A 168 14.96 -3.59 -8.89
N TYR A 169 14.27 -2.84 -9.75
CA TYR A 169 12.82 -2.85 -9.81
C TYR A 169 12.33 -4.14 -10.48
N GLU A 170 11.38 -4.80 -9.83
CA GLU A 170 10.56 -5.85 -10.42
C GLU A 170 9.11 -5.59 -10.03
N PRO A 171 8.16 -5.68 -10.99
CA PRO A 171 6.75 -5.48 -10.68
C PRO A 171 6.24 -6.57 -9.72
N GLY A 172 5.28 -6.20 -8.89
CA GLY A 172 4.54 -7.11 -8.02
C GLY A 172 3.36 -7.75 -8.76
N SER A 173 2.25 -7.91 -8.05
CA SER A 173 1.09 -8.66 -8.53
C SER A 173 0.42 -8.04 -9.77
N ALA A 174 0.47 -6.71 -9.92
CA ALA A 174 -0.08 -6.02 -11.09
C ALA A 174 0.81 -6.15 -12.34
N GLY A 175 1.98 -6.80 -12.23
CA GLY A 175 2.84 -7.09 -13.37
C GLY A 175 3.17 -5.86 -14.20
N TYR A 176 2.94 -5.96 -15.51
CA TYR A 176 3.25 -4.90 -16.47
C TYR A 176 2.41 -3.61 -16.25
N GLU A 177 1.28 -3.71 -15.56
CA GLU A 177 0.41 -2.58 -15.24
C GLU A 177 0.95 -1.75 -14.06
N GLU A 178 1.91 -2.29 -13.29
CA GLU A 178 2.48 -1.59 -12.15
C GLU A 178 3.46 -0.49 -12.59
N HIS A 179 3.18 0.76 -12.20
CA HIS A 179 4.16 1.84 -12.35
C HIS A 179 5.22 1.76 -11.23
N PRO A 180 6.52 1.95 -11.51
CA PRO A 180 7.56 1.87 -10.48
C PRO A 180 7.38 2.87 -9.32
N ARG A 181 6.86 4.06 -9.61
CA ARG A 181 6.70 5.15 -8.63
C ARG A 181 5.24 5.38 -8.22
N GLY A 182 4.26 5.10 -9.09
CA GLY A 182 2.83 5.21 -8.83
C GLY A 182 2.29 6.57 -8.37
N ARG A 183 2.95 7.71 -8.69
CA ARG A 183 2.61 9.04 -8.16
C ARG A 183 1.31 9.59 -8.75
N VAL A 184 0.41 10.01 -7.86
CA VAL A 184 -0.93 10.49 -8.20
C VAL A 184 -0.89 11.80 -8.97
N ALA A 185 -0.12 12.78 -8.50
CA ALA A 185 0.00 14.10 -9.12
C ALA A 185 0.57 14.08 -10.55
N ARG A 186 1.27 13.00 -10.92
CA ARG A 186 1.90 12.81 -12.23
C ARG A 186 1.11 11.86 -13.15
N GLU A 187 -0.07 11.41 -12.72
CA GLU A 187 -0.86 10.38 -13.40
C GLU A 187 -0.07 9.12 -13.77
N GLU A 188 0.86 8.71 -12.90
CA GLU A 188 1.71 7.52 -13.09
C GLU A 188 0.92 6.23 -12.81
N ARG A 189 -0.06 5.96 -13.68
CA ARG A 189 -1.03 4.87 -13.52
C ARG A 189 -0.44 3.51 -13.87
N SER A 190 0.39 3.44 -14.90
CA SER A 190 1.04 2.22 -15.40
C SER A 190 2.25 2.58 -16.26
N ARG A 191 3.11 1.62 -16.57
CA ARG A 191 4.46 1.83 -17.13
C ARG A 191 4.49 2.29 -18.60
N PHE A 192 3.52 1.90 -19.42
CA PHE A 192 3.71 1.93 -20.89
C PHE A 192 2.93 2.99 -21.66
N LEU A 193 1.82 3.50 -21.12
CA LEU A 193 0.97 4.49 -21.80
C LEU A 193 0.81 5.73 -20.91
N PRO A 194 0.59 6.91 -21.50
CA PRO A 194 0.25 8.12 -20.76
C PRO A 194 -1.00 7.96 -19.88
N GLY A 195 -1.01 8.66 -18.74
CA GLY A 195 -2.11 8.66 -17.77
C GLY A 195 -3.52 8.85 -18.35
N PRO A 196 -3.75 9.82 -19.26
CA PRO A 196 -5.06 10.03 -19.87
C PRO A 196 -5.59 8.84 -20.67
N ILE A 197 -4.70 8.04 -21.27
CA ILE A 197 -5.08 6.82 -21.99
C ILE A 197 -5.49 5.74 -21.00
N TRP A 198 -4.66 5.49 -19.97
CA TRP A 198 -4.97 4.54 -18.91
C TRP A 198 -6.27 4.87 -18.17
N ARG A 199 -6.58 6.15 -17.98
CA ARG A 199 -7.85 6.57 -17.37
C ARG A 199 -9.06 6.01 -18.10
N ARG A 200 -9.06 6.07 -19.44
CA ARG A 200 -10.15 5.54 -20.28
C ARG A 200 -10.22 4.02 -20.20
N ILE A 201 -9.07 3.35 -20.27
CA ILE A 201 -8.96 1.89 -20.13
C ILE A 201 -9.52 1.45 -18.77
N TRP A 202 -9.09 2.10 -17.68
CA TRP A 202 -9.54 1.76 -16.34
C TRP A 202 -11.00 2.06 -16.09
N ALA A 203 -11.52 3.19 -16.58
CA ALA A 203 -12.93 3.52 -16.47
C ALA A 203 -13.81 2.45 -17.15
N ALA A 204 -13.39 1.95 -18.33
CA ALA A 204 -14.08 0.88 -19.04
C ALA A 204 -13.96 -0.49 -18.33
N ALA A 205 -12.81 -0.80 -17.74
CA ALA A 205 -12.57 -2.07 -17.05
C ALA A 205 -13.21 -2.13 -15.65
N LEU A 206 -13.41 -0.99 -14.99
CA LEU A 206 -13.84 -0.90 -13.59
C LEU A 206 -15.14 -1.68 -13.29
N PRO A 207 -16.22 -1.60 -14.09
CA PRO A 207 -17.44 -2.35 -13.81
C PRO A 207 -17.22 -3.87 -13.79
N ILE A 208 -16.34 -4.38 -14.65
CA ILE A 208 -15.99 -5.80 -14.72
C ILE A 208 -15.12 -6.17 -13.52
N ALA A 209 -14.08 -5.38 -13.23
CA ALA A 209 -13.17 -5.60 -12.11
C ALA A 209 -13.87 -5.56 -10.74
N ARG A 210 -14.95 -4.80 -10.60
CA ARG A 210 -15.77 -4.74 -9.37
C ARG A 210 -16.68 -5.94 -9.16
N ARG A 211 -17.02 -6.73 -10.20
CA ARG A 211 -17.96 -7.85 -10.08
C ARG A 211 -17.54 -8.86 -9.01
N PRO A 212 -16.29 -9.35 -8.96
CA PRO A 212 -15.87 -10.33 -7.97
C PRO A 212 -16.00 -9.81 -6.54
N TYR A 213 -15.66 -8.53 -6.30
CA TYR A 213 -15.76 -7.89 -5.00
C TYR A 213 -17.22 -7.76 -4.52
N ARG A 214 -18.14 -7.38 -5.42
CA ARG A 214 -19.58 -7.33 -5.10
C ARG A 214 -20.17 -8.69 -4.77
N THR A 215 -19.68 -9.75 -5.41
CA THR A 215 -20.13 -11.13 -5.14
C THR A 215 -19.48 -11.75 -3.91
N ALA A 216 -18.31 -11.26 -3.50
CA ALA A 216 -17.58 -11.79 -2.33
C ALA A 216 -18.02 -11.13 -1.01
N GLN A 217 -18.75 -10.02 -1.09
CA GLN A 217 -19.36 -9.32 0.06
C GLN A 217 -20.80 -9.80 0.37
N ARG A 218 -21.29 -10.80 -0.38
CA ARG A 218 -22.54 -11.52 -0.11
C ARG A 218 -22.22 -12.90 0.42
#